data_AF-I0BAR5-F1
#
_entry.id   AF-I0BAR5-F1
#
_cell.length_a   1.000
_cell.length_b   1.000
_cell.length_c   1.000
_cell.angle_alpha   90.00
_cell.angle_beta   90.00
_cell.angle_gamma   90.00
#
_symmetry.space_group_name_H-M   'P 1'
#
loop_
_entity.id
_entity.type
_entity.pdbx_description
1 polymer ?
#
loop_
_entity_poly.entity_id
_entity_poly.type
_entity_poly.pdbx_seq_one_letter_code
_entity_poly.pdbx_strand_id
1 'polypeptide(L)'
;MLNREREERRRHGHQGEQEAAERPIIPLPKETLEDRDVILHAQLEQHRLANEAYEEFVKNGGLEKLPGFGKPIEVPTGDILASIMKQARVQPPFMMLRTEIRKNMELAMELLKQDPGSPEIDAALDDANKQITELNYQAPSLSLHRRKLTRENLQEQYERWYR
;
A
#
# COMPACT_ATOMS: atom_id res chain seq x y z
N MET A 1 -67.04 -55.55 32.99
CA MET A 1 -65.98 -56.19 32.17
C MET A 1 -65.98 -55.65 30.72
N LEU A 2 -66.02 -54.33 30.51
CA LEU A 2 -66.02 -53.72 29.16
C LEU A 2 -64.79 -52.82 28.88
N ASN A 3 -63.86 -52.71 29.84
CA ASN A 3 -62.68 -51.83 29.70
C ASN A 3 -61.40 -52.54 29.24
N ARG A 4 -61.39 -53.88 29.13
CA ARG A 4 -60.21 -54.61 28.61
C ARG A 4 -60.22 -54.76 27.08
N GLU A 5 -61.39 -54.93 26.46
CA GLU A 5 -61.49 -55.07 24.99
C GLU A 5 -61.23 -53.77 24.20
N ARG A 6 -61.31 -52.60 24.86
CA ARG A 6 -60.96 -51.31 24.25
C ARG A 6 -59.44 -51.05 24.21
N GLU A 7 -58.67 -51.70 25.10
CA GLU A 7 -57.21 -51.52 25.14
C GLU A 7 -56.48 -52.42 24.15
N GLU A 8 -57.02 -53.60 23.83
CA GLU A 8 -56.40 -54.53 22.88
C GLU A 8 -56.58 -54.08 21.42
N ARG A 9 -57.70 -53.41 21.09
CA ARG A 9 -57.89 -52.78 19.77
C ARG A 9 -56.96 -51.59 19.51
N ARG A 10 -56.37 -51.01 20.56
CA ARG A 10 -55.32 -49.98 20.43
C ARG A 10 -53.93 -50.55 20.21
N ARG A 11 -53.72 -51.84 20.49
CA ARG A 11 -52.38 -52.47 20.45
C ARG A 11 -52.10 -53.24 19.16
N HIS A 12 -53.09 -53.47 18.28
CA HIS A 12 -52.95 -54.34 17.11
C HIS A 12 -53.40 -53.72 15.77
N GLY A 13 -53.46 -52.38 15.69
CA GLY A 13 -53.60 -51.68 14.42
C GLY A 13 -52.24 -51.27 13.86
N HIS A 14 -51.66 -52.13 13.00
CA HIS A 14 -50.64 -51.85 11.96
C HIS A 14 -49.49 -50.90 12.37
N GLN A 15 -48.26 -51.36 12.61
CA GLN A 15 -47.41 -52.07 11.63
C GLN A 15 -47.66 -51.59 10.20
N GLY A 16 -47.26 -50.35 9.95
CA GLY A 16 -46.85 -49.87 8.65
C GLY A 16 -45.50 -49.19 8.84
N GLU A 17 -44.43 -49.93 8.61
CA GLU A 17 -43.17 -49.35 8.16
C GLU A 17 -43.48 -48.64 6.85
N GLN A 18 -43.87 -47.38 6.93
CA GLN A 18 -43.66 -46.44 5.84
C GLN A 18 -42.57 -45.54 6.37
N GLU A 19 -41.42 -45.64 5.70
CA GLU A 19 -40.35 -44.67 5.68
C GLU A 19 -40.82 -43.35 6.30
N ALA A 20 -40.08 -42.87 7.30
CA ALA A 20 -40.01 -41.45 7.55
C ALA A 20 -39.50 -40.81 6.25
N ALA A 21 -40.36 -40.68 5.25
CA ALA A 21 -40.22 -39.78 4.16
C ALA A 21 -40.16 -38.44 4.88
N GLU A 22 -38.92 -37.99 5.11
CA GLU A 22 -38.59 -36.65 5.49
C GLU A 22 -39.56 -35.78 4.71
N ARG A 23 -40.49 -35.12 5.41
CA ARG A 23 -41.34 -34.13 4.77
C ARG A 23 -40.36 -33.25 4.00
N PRO A 24 -40.47 -33.12 2.67
CA PRO A 24 -39.48 -32.36 1.94
C PRO A 24 -39.44 -30.99 2.61
N ILE A 25 -38.27 -30.64 3.14
CA ILE A 25 -38.01 -29.29 3.62
C ILE A 25 -38.23 -28.44 2.37
N ILE A 26 -39.40 -27.82 2.27
CA ILE A 26 -39.65 -26.85 1.21
C ILE A 26 -38.64 -25.75 1.52
N PRO A 27 -37.57 -25.58 0.71
CA PRO A 27 -36.65 -24.50 0.98
C PRO A 27 -37.49 -23.22 0.88
N LEU A 28 -37.46 -22.42 1.95
CA LEU A 28 -37.96 -21.06 1.85
C LEU A 28 -37.34 -20.45 0.58
N PRO A 29 -38.14 -19.80 -0.28
CA PRO A 29 -37.60 -19.21 -1.50
C PRO A 29 -36.39 -18.35 -1.11
N LYS A 30 -35.26 -18.63 -1.77
CA LYS A 30 -33.96 -17.98 -1.51
C LYS A 30 -33.99 -16.47 -1.72
N GLU A 31 -35.02 -16.00 -2.39
CA GLU A 31 -35.31 -14.60 -2.62
C GLU A 31 -36.47 -14.22 -1.68
N THR A 32 -36.12 -13.66 -0.53
CA THR A 32 -37.06 -12.77 0.15
C THR A 32 -37.42 -11.68 -0.86
N LEU A 33 -38.72 -11.53 -1.14
CA LEU A 33 -39.20 -10.39 -1.92
C LEU A 33 -38.87 -9.13 -1.11
N GLU A 34 -37.69 -8.58 -1.36
CA GLU A 34 -37.29 -7.30 -0.81
C GLU A 34 -38.22 -6.27 -1.43
N ASP A 35 -39.07 -5.69 -0.59
CA ASP A 35 -39.96 -4.64 -1.00
C ASP A 35 -39.10 -3.43 -1.36
N ARG A 36 -38.88 -3.25 -2.67
CA ARG A 36 -37.97 -2.23 -3.22
C ARG A 36 -38.37 -0.83 -2.77
N ASP A 37 -39.67 -0.63 -2.57
CA ASP A 37 -40.21 0.64 -2.10
C ASP A 37 -39.79 0.90 -0.66
N VAL A 38 -39.77 -0.13 0.20
CA VAL A 38 -39.30 -0.04 1.60
C VAL A 38 -37.80 0.27 1.67
N ILE A 39 -36.99 -0.37 0.82
CA ILE A 39 -35.54 -0.09 0.75
C ILE A 39 -35.29 1.34 0.28
N LEU A 40 -36.01 1.79 -0.74
CA LEU A 40 -35.89 3.14 -1.28
C LEU A 40 -36.31 4.19 -0.24
N HIS A 41 -37.41 3.95 0.48
CA HIS A 41 -37.83 4.81 1.58
C HIS A 41 -36.80 4.86 2.71
N ALA A 42 -36.21 3.72 3.10
CA ALA A 42 -35.16 3.68 4.11
C ALA A 42 -33.91 4.47 3.69
N GLN A 43 -33.50 4.38 2.42
CA GLN A 43 -32.39 5.15 1.87
C GLN A 43 -32.68 6.66 1.86
N LEU A 44 -33.89 7.05 1.44
CA LEU A 44 -34.31 8.46 1.44
C LEU A 44 -34.34 9.04 2.86
N GLU A 45 -34.83 8.29 3.83
CA GLU A 45 -34.80 8.71 5.24
C GLU A 45 -33.37 8.82 5.78
N GLN A 46 -32.47 7.89 5.43
CA GLN A 46 -31.05 7.99 5.78
C GLN A 46 -30.40 9.26 5.20
N HIS A 47 -30.67 9.55 3.93
CA HIS A 47 -30.18 10.76 3.28
C HIS A 47 -30.75 12.03 3.92
N ARG A 48 -32.05 12.03 4.27
CA ARG A 48 -32.71 13.15 4.95
C ARG A 48 -32.07 13.42 6.30
N LEU A 49 -31.89 12.39 7.13
CA LEU A 49 -31.25 12.51 8.44
C LEU A 49 -29.80 13.00 8.33
N ALA A 50 -29.04 12.49 7.35
CA ALA A 50 -27.67 12.95 7.11
C ALA A 50 -27.62 14.43 6.70
N ASN A 51 -28.56 14.87 5.85
CA ASN A 51 -28.66 16.27 5.43
C ASN A 51 -29.08 17.18 6.58
N GLU A 52 -30.07 16.79 7.38
CA GLU A 52 -30.50 17.53 8.57
C GLU A 52 -29.33 17.70 9.57
N ALA A 53 -28.60 16.62 9.85
CA ALA A 53 -27.42 16.66 10.72
C ALA A 53 -26.30 17.56 10.15
N TYR A 54 -26.08 17.52 8.83
CA TYR A 54 -25.11 18.40 8.17
C TYR A 54 -25.53 19.87 8.25
N GLU A 55 -26.79 20.19 7.98
CA GLU A 55 -27.31 21.55 8.07
C GLU A 55 -27.23 22.11 9.49
N GLU A 56 -27.58 21.31 10.51
CA GLU A 56 -27.41 21.71 11.91
C GLU A 56 -25.93 21.95 12.24
N PHE A 57 -25.03 21.08 11.78
CA PHE A 57 -23.60 21.26 11.96
C PHE A 57 -23.09 22.56 11.32
N VAL A 58 -23.54 22.86 10.10
CA VAL A 58 -23.19 24.11 9.39
C VAL A 58 -23.76 25.34 10.13
N LYS A 59 -25.05 25.32 10.51
CA LYS A 59 -25.72 26.41 11.24
C LYS A 59 -25.03 26.72 12.58
N ASN A 60 -24.49 25.70 13.25
CA ASN A 60 -23.75 25.85 14.50
C ASN A 60 -22.28 26.30 14.34
N GLY A 61 -21.88 26.70 13.12
CA GLY A 61 -20.52 27.12 12.79
C GLY A 61 -19.51 25.97 12.85
N GLY A 62 -19.97 24.72 12.70
CA GLY A 62 -19.12 23.54 12.77
C GLY A 62 -18.02 23.54 11.71
N LEU A 63 -18.30 24.10 10.53
CA LEU A 63 -17.32 24.26 9.45
C LEU A 63 -16.19 25.23 9.82
N GLU A 64 -16.50 26.33 10.49
CA GLU A 64 -15.52 27.34 10.90
C GLU A 64 -14.61 26.85 12.03
N LYS A 65 -15.11 25.89 12.82
CA LYS A 65 -14.37 25.24 13.92
C LYS A 65 -13.47 24.09 13.44
N LEU A 66 -13.45 23.77 12.14
CA LEU A 66 -12.61 22.70 11.63
C LEU A 66 -11.12 23.05 11.75
N PRO A 67 -10.27 22.09 12.16
CA PRO A 67 -8.83 22.31 12.22
C PRO A 67 -8.31 22.61 10.81
N GLY A 68 -7.77 23.82 10.62
CA GLY A 68 -7.25 24.25 9.33
C GLY A 68 -8.23 25.09 8.49
N PHE A 69 -9.43 25.39 8.98
CA PHE A 69 -10.33 26.32 8.30
C PHE A 69 -9.67 27.70 8.11
N GLY A 70 -9.71 28.22 6.88
CA GLY A 70 -9.09 29.50 6.51
C GLY A 70 -7.56 29.51 6.46
N LYS A 71 -6.88 28.40 6.80
CA LYS A 71 -5.43 28.29 6.61
C LYS A 71 -5.15 27.90 5.15
N PRO A 72 -4.16 28.53 4.49
CA PRO A 72 -3.67 28.03 3.22
C PRO A 72 -3.30 26.55 3.35
N ILE A 73 -3.69 25.75 2.36
CA ILE A 73 -3.25 24.35 2.30
C ILE A 73 -1.72 24.39 2.19
N GLU A 74 -1.04 23.85 3.19
CA GLU A 74 0.40 23.64 3.13
C GLU A 74 0.66 22.53 2.13
N VAL A 75 0.77 22.91 0.86
CA VAL A 75 1.28 22.00 -0.17
C VAL A 75 2.76 21.81 0.15
N PRO A 76 3.21 20.60 0.51
CA PRO A 76 4.62 20.37 0.74
C PRO A 76 5.35 20.76 -0.54
N THR A 77 6.18 21.80 -0.47
CA THR A 77 6.86 22.41 -1.62
C THR A 77 7.95 21.50 -2.20
N GLY A 78 7.96 20.23 -1.82
CA GLY A 78 8.93 19.23 -2.23
C GLY A 78 8.27 18.03 -2.88
N ASP A 79 9.08 17.25 -3.60
CA ASP A 79 8.67 15.98 -4.17
C ASP A 79 8.01 15.09 -3.09
N ILE A 80 6.75 14.73 -3.32
CA ILE A 80 5.93 13.90 -2.43
C ILE A 80 6.66 12.58 -2.15
N LEU A 81 7.35 12.04 -3.16
CA LEU A 81 8.12 10.81 -3.03
C LEU A 81 9.26 10.96 -2.02
N ALA A 82 9.97 12.10 -2.04
CA ALA A 82 11.04 12.38 -1.09
C ALA A 82 10.53 12.49 0.35
N SER A 83 9.33 13.05 0.54
CA SER A 83 8.68 13.13 1.86
C SER A 83 8.35 11.73 2.41
N ILE A 84 7.76 10.87 1.56
CA ILE A 84 7.44 9.48 1.92
C ILE A 84 8.69 8.69 2.27
N MET A 85 9.76 8.78 1.47
CA MET A 85 11.03 8.09 1.73
C MET A 85 11.65 8.52 3.06
N LYS A 86 11.64 9.83 3.36
CA LYS A 86 12.14 10.37 4.63
C LYS A 86 11.36 9.81 5.82
N GLN A 87 10.04 9.71 5.70
CA GLN A 87 9.17 9.15 6.74
C GLN A 87 9.39 7.64 6.94
N ALA A 88 9.68 6.92 5.85
CA ALA A 88 10.03 5.51 5.86
C ALA A 88 11.48 5.20 6.30
N ARG A 89 12.29 6.22 6.62
CA ARG A 89 13.74 6.11 6.92
C ARG A 89 14.54 5.44 5.78
N VAL A 90 14.04 5.53 4.55
CA VAL A 90 14.74 5.02 3.36
C VAL A 90 15.63 6.13 2.80
N GLN A 91 16.87 5.79 2.45
CA GLN A 91 17.76 6.77 1.84
C GLN A 91 17.26 7.11 0.43
N PRO A 92 17.25 8.40 0.04
CA PRO A 92 16.91 8.79 -1.31
C PRO A 92 17.83 8.09 -2.35
N PRO A 93 17.33 7.77 -3.56
CA PRO A 93 18.10 7.09 -4.60
C PRO A 93 19.44 7.77 -4.93
N PHE A 94 19.49 9.10 -4.96
CA PHE A 94 20.72 9.84 -5.24
C PHE A 94 21.80 9.64 -4.15
N MET A 95 21.41 9.42 -2.89
CA MET A 95 22.35 9.13 -1.80
C MET A 95 22.90 7.70 -1.90
N MET A 96 22.07 6.75 -2.34
CA MET A 96 22.51 5.39 -2.63
C MET A 96 23.54 5.39 -3.76
N LEU A 97 23.26 6.07 -4.87
CA LEU A 97 24.19 6.22 -5.99
C LEU A 97 25.55 6.79 -5.55
N ARG A 98 25.55 7.86 -4.73
CA ARG A 98 26.80 8.43 -4.19
C ARG A 98 27.60 7.46 -3.34
N THR A 99 26.93 6.59 -2.60
CA THR A 99 27.56 5.60 -1.74
C THR A 99 28.15 4.46 -2.58
N GLU A 100 27.44 4.01 -3.60
CA GLU A 100 27.93 2.99 -4.52
C GLU A 100 29.12 3.47 -5.35
N ILE A 101 29.07 4.69 -5.88
CA ILE A 101 30.19 5.32 -6.59
C ILE A 101 31.43 5.33 -5.69
N ARG A 102 31.28 5.75 -4.42
CA ARG A 102 32.37 5.75 -3.45
C ARG A 102 32.98 4.37 -3.28
N LYS A 103 32.15 3.34 -3.10
CA LYS A 103 32.60 1.96 -2.91
C LYS A 103 33.37 1.45 -4.12
N ASN A 104 32.90 1.76 -5.33
CA ASN A 104 33.58 1.38 -6.57
C ASN A 104 34.93 2.11 -6.73
N MET A 105 35.00 3.37 -6.32
CA MET A 105 36.26 4.12 -6.29
C MET A 105 37.26 3.54 -5.28
N GLU A 106 36.82 3.22 -4.06
CA GLU A 106 37.64 2.58 -3.03
C GLU A 106 38.16 1.22 -3.49
N LEU A 107 37.30 0.41 -4.13
CA LEU A 107 37.68 -0.88 -4.71
C LEU A 107 38.75 -0.71 -5.81
N ALA A 108 38.53 0.20 -6.76
CA ALA A 108 39.48 0.46 -7.84
C ALA A 108 40.84 0.96 -7.30
N MET A 109 40.84 1.80 -6.27
CA MET A 109 42.07 2.27 -5.61
C MET A 109 42.81 1.14 -4.89
N GLU A 110 42.09 0.21 -4.26
CA GLU A 110 42.71 -0.94 -3.60
C GLU A 110 43.29 -1.93 -4.61
N LEU A 111 42.56 -2.21 -5.69
CA LEU A 111 43.05 -3.05 -6.79
C LEU A 111 44.29 -2.44 -7.46
N LEU A 112 44.32 -1.12 -7.68
CA LEU A 112 45.50 -0.42 -8.21
C LEU A 112 46.76 -0.57 -7.33
N LYS A 113 46.61 -0.74 -6.01
CA LYS A 113 47.75 -0.99 -5.11
C LYS A 113 48.24 -2.43 -5.17
N GLN A 114 47.34 -3.37 -5.39
CA GLN A 114 47.64 -4.81 -5.39
C GLN A 114 48.13 -5.31 -6.75
N ASP A 115 47.38 -5.01 -7.81
CA ASP A 115 47.69 -5.36 -9.19
C ASP A 115 47.22 -4.25 -10.15
N PRO A 116 48.11 -3.34 -10.56
CA PRO A 116 47.79 -2.28 -11.52
C PRO A 116 47.31 -2.78 -12.88
N GLY A 117 47.57 -4.04 -13.26
CA GLY A 117 47.20 -4.62 -14.54
C GLY A 117 45.82 -5.28 -14.57
N SER A 118 45.15 -5.38 -13.41
CA SER A 118 43.90 -6.11 -13.26
C SER A 118 42.77 -5.52 -14.14
N PRO A 119 42.06 -6.34 -14.94
CA PRO A 119 40.88 -5.91 -15.71
C PRO A 119 39.70 -5.55 -14.80
N GLU A 120 39.68 -6.03 -13.56
CA GLU A 120 38.66 -5.70 -12.56
C GLU A 120 38.67 -4.21 -12.19
N ILE A 121 39.82 -3.53 -12.35
CA ILE A 121 39.91 -2.07 -12.19
C ILE A 121 39.03 -1.37 -13.23
N ASP A 122 39.13 -1.76 -14.50
CA ASP A 122 38.36 -1.13 -15.57
C ASP A 122 36.87 -1.41 -15.42
N ALA A 123 36.51 -2.63 -14.99
CA ALA A 123 35.12 -2.97 -14.67
C ALA A 123 34.55 -2.08 -13.54
N ALA A 124 35.30 -1.89 -12.46
CA ALA A 124 34.89 -1.03 -11.34
C ALA A 124 34.75 0.44 -11.76
N LEU A 125 35.67 0.93 -12.60
CA LEU A 125 35.60 2.29 -13.15
C LEU A 125 34.42 2.48 -14.09
N ASP A 126 34.13 1.49 -14.94
CA ASP A 126 32.98 1.52 -15.86
C ASP A 126 31.66 1.55 -15.10
N ASP A 127 31.52 0.75 -14.05
CA ASP A 127 30.32 0.74 -13.23
C ASP A 127 30.15 2.05 -12.45
N ALA A 128 31.24 2.60 -11.88
CA ALA A 128 31.21 3.93 -11.29
C ALA A 128 30.81 5.01 -12.31
N ASN A 129 31.31 4.92 -13.56
CA ASN A 129 31.00 5.87 -14.61
C ASN A 129 29.54 5.80 -15.10
N LYS A 130 28.93 4.61 -15.11
CA LYS A 130 27.49 4.46 -15.36
C LYS A 130 26.68 5.16 -14.27
N GLN A 131 27.03 4.92 -13.00
CA GLN A 131 26.36 5.56 -11.86
C GLN A 131 26.54 7.08 -11.85
N ILE A 132 27.73 7.58 -12.19
CA ILE A 132 28.00 9.02 -12.35
C ILE A 132 27.13 9.62 -13.45
N THR A 133 26.93 8.91 -14.56
CA THR A 133 26.08 9.37 -15.66
C THR A 133 24.63 9.53 -15.20
N GLU A 134 24.12 8.54 -14.47
CA GLU A 134 22.78 8.60 -13.86
C GLU A 134 22.67 9.74 -12.83
N LEU A 135 23.66 9.88 -11.95
CA LEU A 135 23.70 10.96 -10.96
C LEU A 135 23.68 12.34 -11.62
N ASN A 136 24.44 12.52 -12.71
CA ASN A 136 24.49 13.77 -13.46
C ASN A 136 23.18 14.05 -14.19
N TYR A 137 22.51 13.01 -14.70
CA TYR A 137 21.20 13.18 -15.33
C TYR A 137 20.15 13.71 -14.33
N GLN A 138 20.23 13.27 -13.07
CA GLN A 138 19.35 13.72 -11.99
C GLN A 138 19.73 15.11 -11.43
N ALA A 139 20.88 15.66 -11.82
CA ALA A 139 21.37 16.91 -11.25
C ALA A 139 20.65 18.14 -11.88
N PRO A 140 20.21 19.12 -11.07
CA PRO A 140 19.48 20.29 -11.59
C PRO A 140 20.38 21.30 -12.32
N SER A 141 21.71 21.21 -12.18
CA SER A 141 22.66 22.13 -12.81
C SER A 141 23.98 21.46 -13.17
N LEU A 142 24.60 21.94 -14.26
CA LEU A 142 25.90 21.45 -14.72
C LEU A 142 27.02 21.62 -13.68
N SER A 143 26.92 22.61 -12.81
CA SER A 143 27.87 22.84 -11.71
C SER A 143 27.92 21.71 -10.69
N LEU A 144 26.86 20.89 -10.60
CA LEU A 144 26.77 19.75 -9.70
C LEU A 144 27.20 18.44 -10.37
N HIS A 145 27.50 18.47 -11.67
CA HIS A 145 27.93 17.29 -12.39
C HIS A 145 29.32 16.82 -11.93
N ARG A 146 29.48 15.51 -11.90
CA ARG A 146 30.72 14.81 -11.61
C ARG A 146 31.40 14.40 -12.92
N ARG A 147 32.73 14.53 -12.96
CA ARG A 147 33.52 14.09 -14.11
C ARG A 147 33.62 12.57 -14.13
N LYS A 148 33.74 11.99 -15.32
CA LYS A 148 34.05 10.56 -15.48
C LYS A 148 35.43 10.22 -14.89
N LEU A 149 35.50 9.05 -14.29
CA LEU A 149 36.68 8.50 -13.66
C LEU A 149 37.54 7.76 -14.67
N THR A 150 38.85 7.93 -14.54
CA THR A 150 39.89 7.18 -15.24
C THR A 150 40.97 6.76 -14.24
N ARG A 151 41.85 5.83 -14.61
CA ARG A 151 42.93 5.35 -13.73
C ARG A 151 43.81 6.49 -13.22
N GLU A 152 44.04 7.52 -14.04
CA GLU A 152 44.92 8.65 -13.75
C GLU A 152 44.26 9.69 -12.83
N ASN A 153 42.93 9.85 -12.91
CA ASN A 153 42.21 10.91 -12.19
C ASN A 153 41.45 10.41 -10.95
N LEU A 154 41.43 9.10 -10.71
CA LEU A 154 40.65 8.46 -9.65
C LEU A 154 40.96 9.06 -8.28
N GLN A 155 42.24 9.18 -7.93
CA GLN A 155 42.70 9.69 -6.64
C GLN A 155 42.29 11.16 -6.44
N GLU A 156 42.54 12.01 -7.44
CA GLU A 156 42.20 13.44 -7.39
C GLU A 156 40.68 13.63 -7.20
N GLN A 157 39.87 12.88 -7.95
CA GLN A 157 38.42 12.99 -7.86
C GLN A 157 37.86 12.44 -6.55
N TYR A 158 38.45 11.37 -6.02
CA TYR A 158 38.06 10.83 -4.72
C TYR A 158 38.24 11.87 -3.63
N GLU A 159 39.39 12.52 -3.59
CA GLU A 159 39.69 13.58 -2.63
C GLU A 159 38.74 14.77 -2.78
N ARG A 160 38.48 15.20 -4.02
CA ARG A 160 37.57 16.32 -4.28
C ARG A 160 36.12 16.06 -3.83
N TRP A 161 35.67 14.81 -3.79
CA TRP A 161 34.26 14.49 -3.57
C TRP A 161 33.96 14.07 -2.13
N TYR A 162 34.93 13.50 -1.43
CA TYR A 162 34.72 12.85 -0.12
C TYR A 162 35.67 13.34 0.98
N ARG A 163 36.58 14.27 0.68
CA ARG A 163 37.47 14.91 1.66
C ARG A 163 37.15 16.38 1.78
#